data_AF-A0A147JWP1-F1
#
_entry.id   AF-A0A147JWP1-F1
#
_cell.length_a   1.000
_cell.length_b   1.000
_cell.length_c   1.000
_cell.angle_alpha   90.00
_cell.angle_beta   90.00
_cell.angle_gamma   90.00
#
_symmetry.space_group_name_H-M   'P 1'
#
loop_
_entity.id
_entity.type
_entity.pdbx_description
1 polymer ?
#
loop_
_entity_poly.entity_id
_entity_poly.type
_entity_poly.pdbx_seq_one_letter_code
_entity_poly.pdbx_strand_id
1 'polypeptide(L)'
;MVLKRGYQRVYDSSGPSNLARTLAALKQLAYDRTLYASSEEGRCKECVDRRLKELTGIWPRLLENPHDPAPLDELKKNQWKLKRKCEDCTVKHFIKLIKDIKAGLARAPLRKGSTATNYDDLFISRSKPFFVEGVWHPPNRPTRIIDNYALPEGRGQVCIYEQINRPVPFYELDLPEFNLPAEQLELLEEAFKLEVKEAPGHARFAYPKRIVGFAQDWYNSLLHILRERSTLRISSTRLQELAKKMASWLTYRVLEPLSYDDHITDIYIPAPPELQPIYVVHDRWETCETGIYWTTPALLGIGETLASRIGAAFDEVRPQLDVEIPELGMRLFLSRYPAMWPQSVSVSIRKRRRHAWTQPLFIDRGTLTPLASSLVSNIIRTGASAFVIGEKGSAKTSQIETLIPEIGPNHRIICYQDTEELHLEEFSKHGYKLENVRIANPEHLQKQIDAFLRGGEAYWLITEIRAIEAVKATLGAAARQVANPS
;
A
#
# COMPACT_ATOMS: atom_id res chain seq x y z
N MET A 1 -13.24 -29.61 -4.47
CA MET A 1 -11.77 -29.78 -4.48
C MET A 1 -11.12 -28.57 -5.17
N VAL A 2 -11.34 -27.37 -4.62
CA VAL A 2 -11.14 -26.07 -5.30
C VAL A 2 -10.05 -25.23 -4.63
N LEU A 3 -9.73 -25.54 -3.37
CA LEU A 3 -8.79 -24.82 -2.51
C LEU A 3 -7.41 -25.51 -2.39
N LYS A 4 -7.13 -26.52 -3.23
CA LYS A 4 -5.87 -27.31 -3.20
C LYS A 4 -4.83 -26.89 -4.25
N ARG A 5 -5.11 -25.89 -5.10
CA ARG A 5 -4.17 -25.40 -6.11
C ARG A 5 -3.72 -23.98 -5.77
N GLY A 6 -2.46 -23.65 -6.07
CA GLY A 6 -1.78 -22.40 -5.73
C GLY A 6 -2.24 -21.15 -6.46
N TYR A 7 -3.53 -21.04 -6.79
CA TYR A 7 -4.12 -19.82 -7.32
C TYR A 7 -5.41 -19.48 -6.59
N GLN A 8 -5.57 -18.20 -6.25
CA GLN A 8 -6.80 -17.68 -5.68
C GLN A 8 -7.67 -17.17 -6.83
N ARG A 9 -8.95 -17.53 -6.90
CA ARG A 9 -9.80 -17.04 -8.00
C ARG A 9 -10.19 -15.59 -7.72
N VAL A 10 -9.92 -14.70 -8.67
CA VAL A 10 -10.47 -13.33 -8.73
C VAL A 10 -11.70 -13.37 -9.63
N TYR A 11 -12.79 -12.76 -9.18
CA TYR A 11 -14.09 -12.85 -9.83
C TYR A 11 -14.26 -11.78 -10.93
N ASP A 12 -14.84 -12.16 -12.05
CA ASP A 12 -15.09 -11.33 -13.24
C ASP A 12 -16.26 -10.35 -13.13
N SER A 13 -17.10 -10.48 -12.10
CA SER A 13 -18.39 -9.81 -12.05
C SER A 13 -18.84 -9.41 -10.65
N SER A 14 -19.79 -8.47 -10.61
CA SER A 14 -20.28 -7.83 -9.38
C SER A 14 -21.05 -8.76 -8.44
N GLY A 15 -21.71 -9.80 -8.97
CA GLY A 15 -22.46 -10.78 -8.18
C GLY A 15 -21.57 -11.61 -7.24
N PRO A 16 -20.60 -12.35 -7.78
CA PRO A 16 -19.51 -12.98 -7.04
C PRO A 16 -18.79 -12.07 -6.03
N SER A 17 -18.49 -10.83 -6.46
CA SER A 17 -17.79 -9.86 -5.61
C SER A 17 -18.63 -9.42 -4.40
N ASN A 18 -19.94 -9.22 -4.59
CA ASN A 18 -20.85 -8.92 -3.48
C ASN A 18 -21.06 -10.12 -2.54
N LEU A 19 -21.02 -11.34 -3.06
CA LEU A 19 -21.02 -12.55 -2.22
C LEU A 19 -19.77 -12.57 -1.33
N ALA A 20 -18.59 -12.30 -1.90
CA ALA A 20 -17.33 -12.23 -1.14
C ALA A 20 -17.36 -11.14 -0.06
N ARG A 21 -17.87 -9.94 -0.36
CA ARG A 21 -18.05 -8.86 0.64
C ARG A 21 -19.02 -9.25 1.76
N THR A 22 -20.13 -9.89 1.40
CA THR A 22 -21.11 -10.39 2.38
C THR A 22 -20.44 -11.41 3.31
N LEU A 23 -19.68 -12.34 2.75
CA LEU A 23 -18.92 -13.32 3.53
C LEU A 23 -17.86 -12.64 4.43
N ALA A 24 -17.12 -11.64 3.93
CA ALA A 24 -16.15 -10.90 4.74
C ALA A 24 -16.80 -10.16 5.91
N ALA A 25 -17.95 -9.50 5.70
CA ALA A 25 -18.70 -8.82 6.75
C ALA A 25 -19.23 -9.80 7.80
N LEU A 26 -19.73 -10.97 7.38
CA LEU A 26 -20.17 -12.02 8.30
C LEU A 26 -18.99 -12.62 9.07
N LYS A 27 -17.81 -12.71 8.43
CA LYS A 27 -16.57 -13.12 9.10
C LYS A 27 -16.21 -12.14 10.20
N GLN A 28 -16.26 -10.84 9.94
CA GLN A 28 -15.99 -9.81 10.95
C GLN A 28 -16.95 -9.91 12.15
N LEU A 29 -18.25 -10.12 11.90
CA LEU A 29 -19.21 -10.40 12.98
C LEU A 29 -18.83 -11.65 13.79
N ALA A 30 -18.29 -12.68 13.15
CA ALA A 30 -17.80 -13.88 13.82
C ALA A 30 -16.46 -13.67 14.58
N TYR A 31 -15.77 -12.54 14.44
CA TYR A 31 -14.58 -12.22 15.24
C TYR A 31 -14.86 -11.22 16.38
N ASP A 32 -16.04 -10.58 16.37
CA ASP A 32 -16.46 -9.65 17.42
C ASP A 32 -16.81 -10.40 18.71
N ARG A 33 -15.86 -10.38 19.66
CA ARG A 33 -15.94 -11.07 20.96
C ARG A 33 -17.09 -10.58 21.83
N THR A 34 -17.55 -9.34 21.64
CA THR A 34 -18.66 -8.75 22.40
C THR A 34 -20.00 -9.44 22.08
N LEU A 35 -20.09 -10.10 20.92
CA LEU A 35 -21.30 -10.79 20.47
C LEU A 35 -21.43 -12.21 21.05
N TYR A 36 -20.45 -12.68 21.83
CA TYR A 36 -20.41 -14.06 22.33
C TYR A 36 -20.94 -14.24 23.76
N ALA A 37 -20.87 -13.21 24.59
CA ALA A 37 -21.31 -13.25 25.98
C ALA A 37 -21.60 -11.86 26.55
N SER A 38 -22.16 -11.80 27.76
CA SER A 38 -22.50 -10.56 28.47
C SER A 38 -21.33 -9.90 29.22
N SER A 39 -20.22 -10.61 29.41
CA SER A 39 -19.00 -10.14 30.12
C SER A 39 -17.80 -10.94 29.63
N GLU A 40 -16.62 -10.32 29.64
CA GLU A 40 -15.35 -10.92 29.22
C GLU A 40 -14.40 -11.29 30.36
N GLU A 41 -14.94 -11.44 31.58
CA GLU A 41 -14.16 -11.68 32.78
C GLU A 41 -14.30 -13.13 33.32
N GLY A 42 -13.20 -13.65 33.89
CA GLY A 42 -13.16 -14.95 34.55
C GLY A 42 -13.69 -16.11 33.67
N ARG A 43 -14.63 -16.90 34.20
CA ARG A 43 -15.24 -18.04 33.50
C ARG A 43 -16.02 -17.67 32.23
N CYS A 44 -16.42 -16.40 32.06
CA CYS A 44 -17.07 -15.96 30.83
C CYS A 44 -16.06 -15.80 29.69
N LYS A 45 -14.82 -15.41 29.98
CA LYS A 45 -13.72 -15.32 29.01
C LYS A 45 -13.44 -16.67 28.34
N GLU A 46 -13.32 -17.74 29.14
CA GLU A 46 -13.13 -19.10 28.64
C GLU A 46 -14.28 -19.56 27.72
N CYS A 47 -15.51 -19.14 28.04
CA CYS A 47 -16.69 -19.42 27.24
C CYS A 47 -16.66 -18.68 25.89
N VAL A 48 -16.25 -17.41 25.89
CA VAL A 48 -16.05 -16.61 24.68
C VAL A 48 -14.97 -17.24 23.80
N ASP A 49 -13.81 -17.55 24.38
CA ASP A 49 -12.68 -18.14 23.65
C ASP A 49 -13.05 -19.47 22.99
N ARG A 50 -13.78 -20.33 23.72
CA ARG A 50 -14.27 -21.60 23.18
C ARG A 50 -15.23 -21.39 22.00
N ARG A 51 -16.26 -20.55 22.18
CA ARG A 51 -17.29 -20.31 21.15
C ARG A 51 -16.70 -19.64 19.91
N LEU A 52 -15.77 -18.70 20.10
CA LEU A 52 -15.03 -18.06 19.03
C LEU A 52 -14.26 -19.10 18.22
N LYS A 53 -13.53 -19.99 18.90
CA LYS A 53 -12.78 -21.09 18.26
C LYS A 53 -13.70 -22.04 17.49
N GLU A 54 -14.86 -22.38 18.04
CA GLU A 54 -15.85 -23.24 17.38
C GLU A 54 -16.44 -22.58 16.12
N LEU A 55 -16.86 -21.30 16.21
CA LEU A 55 -17.45 -20.58 15.09
C LEU A 55 -16.44 -20.29 13.98
N THR A 56 -15.22 -19.87 14.34
CA THR A 56 -14.14 -19.63 13.38
C THR A 56 -13.62 -20.94 12.77
N GLY A 57 -13.67 -22.05 13.52
CA GLY A 57 -13.28 -23.38 13.05
C GLY A 57 -14.19 -23.96 11.95
N ILE A 58 -15.47 -23.60 11.92
CA ILE A 58 -16.39 -24.02 10.84
C ILE A 58 -16.36 -23.10 9.62
N TRP A 59 -15.69 -21.96 9.71
CA TRP A 59 -15.63 -20.95 8.65
C TRP A 59 -15.14 -21.50 7.30
N PRO A 60 -14.09 -22.35 7.24
CA PRO A 60 -13.65 -22.95 5.98
C PRO A 60 -14.75 -23.75 5.27
N ARG A 61 -15.57 -24.51 6.01
CA ARG A 61 -16.69 -25.29 5.45
C ARG A 61 -17.81 -24.39 4.94
N LEU A 62 -18.06 -23.27 5.61
CA LEU A 62 -19.02 -22.26 5.13
C LEU A 62 -18.54 -21.57 3.85
N LEU A 63 -17.24 -21.38 3.68
CA LEU A 63 -16.67 -20.81 2.45
C LEU A 63 -16.70 -21.81 1.28
N GLU A 64 -16.66 -23.12 1.55
CA GLU A 64 -16.82 -24.16 0.54
C GLU A 64 -18.24 -24.18 -0.05
N ASN A 65 -19.26 -23.93 0.78
CA ASN A 65 -20.65 -23.81 0.32
C ASN A 65 -21.42 -22.77 1.16
N PRO A 66 -21.38 -21.48 0.78
CA PRO A 66 -22.06 -20.40 1.50
C PRO A 66 -23.57 -20.55 1.63
N HIS A 67 -24.17 -21.38 0.79
CA HIS A 67 -25.61 -21.64 0.77
C HIS A 67 -26.03 -22.81 1.67
N ASP A 68 -25.07 -23.59 2.19
CA ASP A 68 -25.34 -24.66 3.13
C ASP A 68 -25.15 -24.17 4.58
N PRO A 69 -26.26 -23.94 5.33
CA PRO A 69 -26.17 -23.53 6.72
C PRO A 69 -25.90 -24.71 7.67
N ALA A 70 -25.74 -25.95 7.19
CA ALA A 70 -25.54 -27.13 8.04
C ALA A 70 -24.37 -26.99 9.04
N PRO A 71 -23.20 -26.43 8.68
CA PRO A 71 -22.13 -26.21 9.65
C PRO A 71 -22.55 -25.33 10.84
N LEU A 72 -23.43 -24.33 10.61
CA LEU A 72 -23.97 -23.47 11.67
C LEU A 72 -25.02 -24.20 12.54
N ASP A 73 -25.72 -25.20 12.00
CA ASP A 73 -26.65 -26.03 12.76
C ASP A 73 -25.94 -27.07 13.64
N GLU A 74 -24.79 -27.56 13.21
CA GLU A 74 -23.94 -28.46 14.02
C GLU A 74 -23.52 -27.79 15.34
N LEU A 75 -23.22 -26.48 15.31
CA LEU A 75 -22.91 -25.70 16.53
C LEU A 75 -24.07 -25.63 17.52
N LYS A 76 -25.32 -25.69 17.04
CA LYS A 76 -26.51 -25.71 17.91
C LYS A 76 -26.74 -27.08 18.55
N LYS A 77 -26.42 -28.17 17.83
CA LYS A 77 -26.62 -29.54 18.30
C LYS A 77 -25.66 -29.94 19.41
N ASN A 78 -24.46 -29.36 19.43
CA ASN A 78 -23.46 -29.59 20.47
C ASN A 78 -23.75 -28.83 21.79
N GLN A 79 -25.01 -28.66 22.21
CA GLN A 79 -25.29 -27.91 23.45
C GLN A 79 -25.00 -28.72 24.72
N TRP A 80 -24.10 -28.15 25.52
CA TRP A 80 -23.58 -28.70 26.77
C TRP A 80 -24.54 -28.44 27.93
N LYS A 81 -24.47 -29.27 28.99
CA LYS A 81 -25.21 -29.10 30.26
C LYS A 81 -24.90 -27.73 30.89
N LEU A 82 -25.73 -26.72 30.66
CA LEU A 82 -25.56 -25.34 31.13
C LEU A 82 -26.42 -25.07 32.38
N LYS A 83 -25.91 -24.26 33.32
CA LYS A 83 -26.69 -23.72 34.45
C LYS A 83 -27.62 -22.59 33.93
N ARG A 84 -28.82 -22.43 34.51
CA ARG A 84 -29.86 -21.42 34.13
C ARG A 84 -29.34 -20.04 33.71
N LYS A 85 -28.40 -19.42 34.46
CA LYS A 85 -27.85 -18.09 34.12
C LYS A 85 -27.04 -18.04 32.81
N CYS A 86 -26.38 -19.13 32.44
CA CYS A 86 -25.60 -19.20 31.19
C CYS A 86 -26.48 -19.50 29.98
N GLU A 87 -27.67 -20.07 30.20
CA GLU A 87 -28.67 -20.33 29.17
C GLU A 87 -29.16 -19.03 28.53
N ASP A 88 -29.58 -18.07 29.35
CA ASP A 88 -30.00 -16.73 28.89
C ASP A 88 -28.90 -16.00 28.11
N CYS A 89 -27.67 -16.05 28.59
CA CYS A 89 -26.50 -15.47 27.90
C CYS A 89 -26.27 -16.13 26.54
N THR A 90 -26.40 -17.46 26.48
CA THR A 90 -26.24 -18.24 25.23
C THR A 90 -27.30 -17.84 24.20
N VAL A 91 -28.56 -17.69 24.62
CA VAL A 91 -29.66 -17.30 23.74
C VAL A 91 -29.50 -15.87 23.24
N LYS A 92 -29.22 -14.92 24.15
CA LYS A 92 -29.16 -13.48 23.82
C LYS A 92 -27.97 -13.09 22.94
N HIS A 93 -26.83 -13.76 23.11
CA HIS A 93 -25.58 -13.42 22.42
C HIS A 93 -25.26 -14.44 21.33
N PHE A 94 -24.84 -15.65 21.71
CA PHE A 94 -24.29 -16.62 20.75
C PHE A 94 -25.30 -17.17 19.75
N ILE A 95 -26.52 -17.52 20.18
CA ILE A 95 -27.56 -18.00 19.25
C ILE A 95 -28.03 -16.87 18.34
N LYS A 96 -28.11 -15.63 18.85
CA LYS A 96 -28.43 -14.45 18.07
C LYS A 96 -27.37 -14.22 16.98
N LEU A 97 -26.08 -14.25 17.32
CA LEU A 97 -24.98 -14.16 16.36
C LEU A 97 -25.09 -15.22 15.25
N ILE A 98 -25.30 -16.50 15.61
CA ILE A 98 -25.48 -17.57 14.62
C ILE A 98 -26.68 -17.29 13.72
N LYS A 99 -27.79 -16.77 14.26
CA LYS A 99 -28.99 -16.41 13.50
C LYS A 99 -28.72 -15.25 12.53
N ASP A 100 -27.98 -14.24 12.98
CA ASP A 100 -27.61 -13.08 12.16
C ASP A 100 -26.68 -13.48 11.01
N ILE A 101 -25.70 -14.36 11.29
CA ILE A 101 -24.82 -14.93 10.26
C ILE A 101 -25.65 -15.72 9.23
N LYS A 102 -26.55 -16.59 9.69
CA LYS A 102 -27.47 -17.33 8.79
C LYS A 102 -28.33 -16.41 7.93
N ALA A 103 -28.86 -15.34 8.51
CA ALA A 103 -29.68 -14.38 7.79
C ALA A 103 -28.86 -13.62 6.72
N GLY A 104 -27.61 -13.28 7.03
CA GLY A 104 -26.67 -12.68 6.07
C GLY A 104 -26.36 -13.61 4.90
N LEU A 105 -26.04 -14.89 5.17
CA LEU A 105 -25.81 -15.89 4.13
C LEU A 105 -27.03 -16.09 3.24
N ALA A 106 -28.24 -16.09 3.81
CA ALA A 106 -29.49 -16.22 3.06
C ALA A 106 -29.81 -15.02 2.14
N ARG A 107 -29.26 -13.83 2.46
CA ARG A 107 -29.42 -12.59 1.68
C ARG A 107 -28.30 -12.38 0.66
N ALA A 108 -27.23 -13.19 0.70
CA ALA A 108 -26.12 -13.05 -0.21
C ALA A 108 -26.56 -13.26 -1.68
N PRO A 109 -26.06 -12.44 -2.63
CA PRO A 109 -26.41 -12.55 -4.05
C PRO A 109 -25.96 -13.88 -4.66
N LEU A 110 -26.61 -14.30 -5.77
CA LEU A 110 -26.50 -15.59 -6.52
C LEU A 110 -27.54 -16.69 -6.23
N ARG A 111 -28.71 -16.36 -5.67
CA ARG A 111 -29.69 -17.36 -5.18
C ARG A 111 -30.47 -18.18 -6.23
N LYS A 112 -30.37 -17.90 -7.54
CA LYS A 112 -31.15 -18.64 -8.56
C LYS A 112 -30.21 -19.39 -9.50
N GLY A 113 -30.06 -20.69 -9.25
CA GLY A 113 -29.45 -21.63 -10.20
C GLY A 113 -28.03 -22.07 -9.88
N SER A 114 -27.41 -21.62 -8.78
CA SER A 114 -26.08 -22.08 -8.39
C SER A 114 -26.11 -23.30 -7.47
N THR A 115 -25.46 -24.39 -7.87
CA THR A 115 -25.29 -25.62 -7.08
C THR A 115 -23.81 -25.79 -6.72
N ALA A 116 -23.46 -26.61 -5.72
CA ALA A 116 -22.06 -26.92 -5.37
C ALA A 116 -21.22 -27.42 -6.58
N THR A 117 -21.88 -27.88 -7.65
CA THR A 117 -21.28 -28.38 -8.88
C THR A 117 -21.09 -27.33 -9.98
N ASN A 118 -21.91 -26.27 -10.06
CA ASN A 118 -21.71 -25.18 -11.03
C ASN A 118 -21.12 -23.91 -10.42
N TYR A 119 -20.98 -23.90 -9.09
CA TYR A 119 -20.47 -22.76 -8.34
C TYR A 119 -19.13 -22.33 -8.94
N ASP A 120 -18.24 -23.28 -9.21
CA ASP A 120 -16.94 -23.05 -9.84
C ASP A 120 -17.00 -22.50 -11.27
N ASP A 121 -18.09 -22.72 -12.01
CA ASP A 121 -18.27 -22.32 -13.42
C ASP A 121 -18.87 -20.90 -13.55
N LEU A 122 -19.56 -20.42 -12.52
CA LEU A 122 -20.08 -19.04 -12.42
C LEU A 122 -18.98 -18.01 -12.13
N PHE A 123 -17.77 -18.46 -11.83
CA PHE A 123 -16.63 -17.62 -11.55
C PHE A 123 -15.63 -17.81 -12.69
N ILE A 124 -15.55 -16.87 -13.64
CA ILE A 124 -14.42 -16.84 -14.57
C ILE A 124 -13.17 -16.60 -13.73
N SER A 125 -12.39 -17.66 -13.58
CA SER A 125 -11.16 -17.70 -12.81
C SER A 125 -10.10 -16.85 -13.49
N ARG A 126 -9.88 -15.61 -13.03
CA ARG A 126 -8.53 -15.04 -13.15
C ARG A 126 -7.64 -15.83 -12.20
N SER A 127 -6.60 -16.46 -12.73
CA SER A 127 -5.56 -17.13 -11.94
C SER A 127 -4.77 -16.06 -11.20
N LYS A 128 -5.14 -15.74 -9.95
CA LYS A 128 -4.31 -14.89 -9.11
C LYS A 128 -3.11 -15.73 -8.63
N PRO A 129 -1.87 -15.33 -8.94
CA PRO A 129 -0.69 -16.06 -8.46
C PRO A 129 -0.65 -16.10 -6.93
N PHE A 130 -0.14 -17.20 -6.36
CA PHE A 130 -0.10 -17.39 -4.90
C PHE A 130 0.65 -16.28 -4.15
N PHE A 131 1.62 -15.61 -4.79
CA PHE A 131 2.43 -14.55 -4.18
C PHE A 131 1.81 -13.15 -4.28
N VAL A 132 0.74 -12.99 -5.07
CA VAL A 132 -0.07 -11.76 -5.06
C VAL A 132 -1.01 -11.85 -3.87
N GLU A 133 -1.03 -10.83 -3.00
CA GLU A 133 -1.94 -10.78 -1.84
C GLU A 133 -3.15 -9.87 -2.10
N GLY A 134 -4.13 -9.96 -1.20
CA GLY A 134 -5.38 -9.19 -1.29
C GLY A 134 -6.46 -9.82 -2.17
N VAL A 135 -7.67 -9.33 -2.05
CA VAL A 135 -8.77 -9.63 -2.96
C VAL A 135 -8.81 -8.53 -4.00
N TRP A 136 -8.81 -8.89 -5.27
CA TRP A 136 -8.87 -7.95 -6.38
C TRP A 136 -10.24 -8.10 -7.03
N HIS A 137 -10.92 -6.99 -7.24
CA HIS A 137 -12.22 -6.94 -7.91
C HIS A 137 -12.11 -6.07 -9.17
N PRO A 138 -12.74 -6.47 -10.28
CA PRO A 138 -12.89 -5.59 -11.42
C PRO A 138 -13.87 -4.45 -11.09
N PRO A 139 -13.92 -3.39 -11.91
CA PRO A 139 -14.92 -2.34 -11.79
C PRO A 139 -16.34 -2.91 -11.82
N ASN A 140 -17.24 -2.36 -11.00
CA ASN A 140 -18.64 -2.77 -10.97
C ASN A 140 -19.39 -2.26 -12.22
N ARG A 141 -19.41 -3.08 -13.29
CA ARG A 141 -20.04 -2.79 -14.60
C ARG A 141 -19.52 -1.49 -15.24
N PRO A 142 -18.68 -1.55 -16.28
CA PRO A 142 -18.05 -0.36 -16.84
C PRO A 142 -19.09 0.60 -17.40
N THR A 143 -19.07 1.85 -16.96
CA THR A 143 -19.93 2.89 -17.53
C THR A 143 -19.20 3.71 -18.58
N ARG A 144 -17.88 3.94 -18.40
CA ARG A 144 -17.01 4.53 -19.41
C ARG A 144 -15.54 4.49 -18.98
N ILE A 145 -14.61 4.13 -19.87
CA ILE A 145 -13.17 4.38 -19.66
C ILE A 145 -12.92 5.86 -19.96
N ILE A 146 -12.31 6.57 -19.01
CA ILE A 146 -11.97 8.00 -19.14
C ILE A 146 -10.47 8.25 -19.29
N ASP A 147 -9.63 7.30 -18.87
CA ASP A 147 -8.19 7.33 -19.09
C ASP A 147 -7.63 5.90 -19.17
N ASN A 148 -6.56 5.71 -19.94
CA ASN A 148 -5.86 4.44 -20.06
C ASN A 148 -4.39 4.68 -20.44
N TYR A 149 -3.47 4.15 -19.64
CA TYR A 149 -2.04 4.26 -19.89
C TYR A 149 -1.27 3.04 -19.39
N ALA A 150 -0.12 2.79 -20.01
CA ALA A 150 0.79 1.74 -19.59
C ALA A 150 1.72 2.25 -18.48
N LEU A 151 2.00 1.40 -17.50
CA LEU A 151 3.01 1.67 -16.50
C LEU A 151 4.43 1.49 -17.09
N PRO A 152 5.43 2.23 -16.57
CA PRO A 152 6.83 2.08 -16.97
C PRO A 152 7.33 0.63 -16.86
N GLU A 153 8.37 0.31 -17.62
CA GLU A 153 9.04 -1.01 -17.59
C GLU A 153 8.11 -2.20 -17.86
N GLY A 154 6.97 -1.97 -18.53
CA GLY A 154 5.98 -3.01 -18.79
C GLY A 154 5.34 -3.58 -17.50
N ARG A 155 5.29 -2.77 -16.43
CA ARG A 155 4.81 -3.21 -15.12
C ARG A 155 3.31 -3.52 -15.11
N GLY A 156 2.53 -2.99 -16.04
CA GLY A 156 1.09 -3.21 -16.12
C GLY A 156 0.41 -2.12 -16.93
N GLN A 157 -0.91 -2.11 -16.88
CA GLN A 157 -1.74 -1.05 -17.44
C GLN A 157 -2.70 -0.52 -16.38
N VAL A 158 -3.01 0.76 -16.47
CA VAL A 158 -4.00 1.42 -15.64
C VAL A 158 -5.16 1.84 -16.51
N CYS A 159 -6.37 1.51 -16.07
CA CYS A 159 -7.60 1.99 -16.66
C CYS A 159 -8.41 2.74 -15.61
N ILE A 160 -8.78 3.99 -15.92
CA ILE A 160 -9.64 4.81 -15.06
C ILE A 160 -11.06 4.75 -15.63
N TYR A 161 -12.01 4.38 -14.80
CA TYR A 161 -13.42 4.32 -15.17
C TYR A 161 -14.24 5.35 -14.42
N GLU A 162 -15.15 5.99 -15.14
CA GLU A 162 -16.27 6.68 -14.50
C GLU A 162 -17.23 5.64 -13.90
N GLN A 163 -17.75 5.92 -12.70
CA GLN A 163 -18.66 5.02 -11.98
C GLN A 163 -20.07 5.62 -11.85
N ILE A 164 -21.11 4.83 -12.17
CA ILE A 164 -22.49 5.20 -11.85
C ILE A 164 -22.71 5.16 -10.32
N ASN A 165 -23.36 6.20 -9.79
CA ASN A 165 -23.75 6.32 -8.38
C ASN A 165 -22.59 6.26 -7.37
N ARG A 166 -21.36 6.55 -7.80
CA ARG A 166 -20.20 6.75 -6.93
C ARG A 166 -19.57 8.11 -7.25
N PRO A 167 -19.16 8.89 -6.23
CA PRO A 167 -18.58 10.21 -6.44
C PRO A 167 -17.12 10.17 -6.90
N VAL A 168 -16.50 8.98 -6.93
CA VAL A 168 -15.07 8.79 -7.24
C VAL A 168 -14.90 7.85 -8.44
N PRO A 169 -13.93 8.10 -9.34
CA PRO A 169 -13.57 7.17 -10.40
C PRO A 169 -13.07 5.82 -9.85
N PHE A 170 -13.07 4.81 -10.70
CA PHE A 170 -12.48 3.51 -10.40
C PHE A 170 -11.09 3.41 -11.03
N TYR A 171 -10.07 3.13 -10.22
CA TYR A 171 -8.72 2.85 -10.66
C TYR A 171 -8.53 1.33 -10.77
N GLU A 172 -8.48 0.81 -12.00
CA GLU A 172 -8.14 -0.57 -12.28
C GLU A 172 -6.66 -0.69 -12.64
N LEU A 173 -5.99 -1.63 -11.98
CA LEU A 173 -4.59 -1.97 -12.23
C LEU A 173 -4.52 -3.38 -12.80
N ASP A 174 -4.22 -3.49 -14.08
CA ASP A 174 -3.99 -4.76 -14.76
C ASP A 174 -2.50 -5.13 -14.70
N LEU A 175 -2.23 -6.30 -14.12
CA LEU A 175 -0.89 -6.75 -13.82
C LEU A 175 -0.51 -7.97 -14.67
N PRO A 176 0.70 -8.00 -15.26
CA PRO A 176 1.16 -9.12 -16.07
C PRO A 176 1.21 -10.45 -15.29
N GLU A 177 1.29 -10.38 -13.95
CA GLU A 177 1.22 -11.52 -13.03
C GLU A 177 -0.05 -12.35 -13.20
N PHE A 178 -1.21 -11.72 -13.45
CA PHE A 178 -2.48 -12.44 -13.66
C PHE A 178 -2.52 -13.21 -14.99
N ASN A 179 -1.59 -12.91 -15.90
CA ASN A 179 -1.49 -13.50 -17.23
C ASN A 179 -0.31 -14.48 -17.36
N LEU A 180 0.30 -14.88 -16.24
CA LEU A 180 1.40 -15.85 -16.24
C LEU A 180 0.90 -17.25 -16.66
N PRO A 181 1.62 -17.96 -17.55
CA PRO A 181 1.30 -19.34 -17.88
C PRO A 181 1.30 -20.25 -16.64
N ALA A 182 0.39 -21.23 -16.60
CA ALA A 182 0.23 -22.14 -15.46
C ALA A 182 1.55 -22.84 -15.10
N GLU A 183 2.31 -23.27 -16.10
CA GLU A 183 3.58 -23.96 -15.89
C GLU A 183 4.65 -23.05 -15.23
N GLN A 184 4.63 -21.73 -15.50
CA GLN A 184 5.49 -20.76 -14.82
C GLN A 184 5.05 -20.53 -13.38
N LEU A 185 3.74 -20.53 -13.13
CA LEU A 185 3.19 -20.40 -11.77
C LEU A 185 3.51 -21.63 -10.91
N GLU A 186 3.42 -22.83 -11.47
CA GLU A 186 3.80 -24.07 -10.79
C GLU A 186 5.29 -24.07 -10.41
N LEU A 187 6.16 -23.63 -11.33
CA LEU A 187 7.59 -23.50 -11.06
C LEU A 187 7.88 -22.52 -9.90
N LEU A 188 7.20 -21.37 -9.89
CA LEU A 188 7.32 -20.38 -8.81
C LEU A 188 6.79 -20.91 -7.48
N GLU A 189 5.68 -21.64 -7.50
CA GLU A 189 5.08 -22.23 -6.31
C GLU A 189 5.99 -23.32 -5.71
N GLU A 190 6.62 -24.13 -6.56
CA GLU A 190 7.60 -25.12 -6.12
C GLU A 190 8.84 -24.45 -5.51
N ALA A 191 9.37 -23.40 -6.13
CA ALA A 191 10.48 -22.62 -5.59
C ALA A 191 10.15 -22.01 -4.22
N PHE A 192 8.95 -21.44 -4.08
CA PHE A 192 8.45 -20.90 -2.81
C PHE A 192 8.39 -21.96 -1.72
N LYS A 193 7.82 -23.13 -2.04
CA LYS A 193 7.68 -24.24 -1.09
C LYS A 193 9.03 -24.81 -0.66
N LEU A 194 10.02 -24.86 -1.56
CA LEU A 194 11.37 -25.30 -1.23
C LEU A 194 12.05 -24.36 -0.23
N GLU A 195 11.99 -23.05 -0.46
CA GLU A 195 12.54 -22.07 0.47
C GLU A 195 11.92 -22.19 1.87
N VAL A 196 10.59 -22.33 1.96
CA VAL A 196 9.89 -22.48 3.25
C VAL A 196 10.30 -23.76 4.01
N LYS A 197 10.66 -24.82 3.29
CA LYS A 197 11.13 -26.09 3.88
C LYS A 197 12.57 -26.01 4.37
N GLU A 198 13.46 -25.43 3.56
CA GLU A 198 14.90 -25.32 3.84
C GLU A 198 15.24 -24.17 4.82
N ALA A 199 14.26 -23.31 5.09
CA ALA A 199 14.37 -22.19 6.03
C ALA A 199 14.64 -22.64 7.49
N PRO A 200 15.77 -22.25 8.13
CA PRO A 200 15.99 -22.42 9.57
C PRO A 200 14.80 -21.95 10.43
N GLY A 201 14.50 -22.70 11.51
CA GLY A 201 13.27 -22.54 12.30
C GLY A 201 13.06 -21.15 12.92
N HIS A 202 14.13 -20.45 13.29
CA HIS A 202 14.09 -19.07 13.80
C HIS A 202 13.96 -18.02 12.69
N ALA A 203 14.26 -18.41 11.45
CA ALA A 203 14.20 -17.53 10.30
C ALA A 203 12.82 -17.53 9.63
N ARG A 204 11.94 -18.53 9.88
CA ARG A 204 10.55 -18.60 9.34
C ARG A 204 9.71 -17.32 9.55
N PHE A 205 10.02 -16.51 10.56
CA PHE A 205 9.38 -15.21 10.85
C PHE A 205 10.27 -14.00 10.53
N ALA A 206 11.52 -14.22 10.10
CA ALA A 206 12.52 -13.21 9.82
C ALA A 206 12.98 -13.15 8.35
N TYR A 207 12.52 -14.05 7.48
CA TYR A 207 12.79 -13.97 6.03
C TYR A 207 12.35 -12.67 5.36
N PRO A 208 11.24 -12.01 5.77
CA PRO A 208 10.88 -10.69 5.25
C PRO A 208 11.90 -9.58 5.59
N LYS A 209 12.89 -9.85 6.44
CA LYS A 209 13.93 -8.89 6.86
C LYS A 209 15.15 -8.84 5.91
N ARG A 210 15.22 -9.66 4.86
CA ARG A 210 16.32 -9.60 3.89
C ARG A 210 16.02 -8.58 2.79
N ILE A 211 17.07 -7.87 2.36
CA ILE A 211 17.05 -6.95 1.22
C ILE A 211 16.51 -7.69 0.00
N VAL A 212 15.61 -7.08 -0.76
CA VAL A 212 14.97 -7.66 -1.97
C VAL A 212 15.96 -8.36 -2.90
N GLY A 213 17.16 -7.79 -3.04
CA GLY A 213 18.25 -8.38 -3.84
C GLY A 213 18.60 -9.80 -3.42
N PHE A 214 18.69 -10.09 -2.12
CA PHE A 214 18.97 -11.46 -1.66
C PHE A 214 17.85 -12.43 -2.04
N ALA A 215 16.59 -12.04 -1.83
CA ALA A 215 15.44 -12.88 -2.16
C ALA A 215 15.37 -13.14 -3.68
N GLN A 216 15.67 -12.13 -4.49
CA GLN A 216 15.77 -12.26 -5.94
C GLN A 216 16.85 -13.27 -6.34
N ASP A 217 18.07 -13.15 -5.83
CA ASP A 217 19.19 -14.06 -6.15
C ASP A 217 18.88 -15.50 -5.73
N TRP A 218 18.26 -15.66 -4.57
CA TRP A 218 17.83 -16.95 -4.04
C TRP A 218 16.78 -17.61 -4.92
N TYR A 219 15.68 -16.92 -5.24
CA TYR A 219 14.66 -17.46 -6.14
C TYR A 219 15.20 -17.72 -7.53
N ASN A 220 16.07 -16.85 -8.06
CA ASN A 220 16.68 -17.09 -9.35
C ASN A 220 17.46 -18.42 -9.35
N SER A 221 18.24 -18.67 -8.29
CA SER A 221 18.98 -19.92 -8.12
C SER A 221 18.05 -21.15 -8.04
N LEU A 222 16.99 -21.06 -7.23
CA LEU A 222 16.01 -22.15 -7.10
C LEU A 222 15.28 -22.43 -8.42
N LEU A 223 14.88 -21.38 -9.15
CA LEU A 223 14.21 -21.52 -10.44
C LEU A 223 15.12 -22.17 -11.49
N HIS A 224 16.42 -21.89 -11.48
CA HIS A 224 17.38 -22.56 -12.34
C HIS A 224 17.51 -24.05 -12.02
N ILE A 225 17.60 -24.43 -10.74
CA ILE A 225 17.65 -25.83 -10.29
C ILE A 225 16.37 -26.57 -10.67
N LEU A 226 15.21 -25.95 -10.47
CA LEU A 226 13.92 -26.55 -10.80
C LEU A 226 13.68 -26.65 -12.31
N ARG A 227 14.19 -25.68 -13.10
CA ARG A 227 14.15 -25.76 -14.56
C ARG A 227 14.86 -27.03 -15.05
N GLU A 228 16.00 -27.40 -14.48
CA GLU A 228 16.73 -28.63 -14.88
C GLU A 228 15.94 -29.92 -14.62
N ARG A 229 14.99 -29.89 -13.68
CA ARG A 229 14.13 -31.03 -13.32
C ARG A 229 12.79 -31.02 -14.05
N SER A 230 12.47 -29.95 -14.78
CA SER A 230 11.21 -29.78 -15.51
C SER A 230 11.42 -29.86 -17.01
N THR A 231 10.36 -30.16 -17.76
CA THR A 231 10.36 -30.15 -19.22
C THR A 231 10.15 -28.74 -19.80
N LEU A 232 10.03 -27.73 -18.94
CA LEU A 232 9.68 -26.36 -19.28
C LEU A 232 10.80 -25.66 -20.05
N ARG A 233 10.51 -25.19 -21.26
CA ARG A 233 11.44 -24.38 -22.06
C ARG A 233 11.29 -22.90 -21.72
N ILE A 234 12.09 -22.44 -20.76
CA ILE A 234 12.14 -21.03 -20.32
C ILE A 234 13.57 -20.49 -20.38
N SER A 235 13.73 -19.30 -20.96
CA SER A 235 15.02 -18.61 -21.03
C SER A 235 15.51 -18.17 -19.65
N SER A 236 16.82 -18.10 -19.45
CA SER A 236 17.42 -17.60 -18.20
C SER A 236 17.02 -16.15 -17.87
N THR A 237 16.89 -15.27 -18.86
CA THR A 237 16.41 -13.90 -18.67
C THR A 237 15.00 -13.87 -18.10
N ARG A 238 14.10 -14.68 -18.66
CA ARG A 238 12.74 -14.83 -18.13
C ARG A 238 12.71 -15.37 -16.70
N LEU A 239 13.59 -16.30 -16.33
CA LEU A 239 13.69 -16.78 -14.94
C LEU A 239 14.10 -15.66 -13.98
N GLN A 240 15.08 -14.84 -14.38
CA GLN A 240 15.50 -13.67 -13.60
C GLN A 240 14.35 -12.67 -13.43
N GLU A 241 13.56 -12.42 -14.48
CA GLU A 241 12.36 -11.58 -14.39
C GLU A 241 11.33 -12.14 -13.41
N LEU A 242 11.03 -13.45 -13.47
CA LEU A 242 10.08 -14.09 -12.57
C LEU A 242 10.56 -14.05 -11.13
N ALA A 243 11.85 -14.32 -10.88
CA ALA A 243 12.48 -14.22 -9.56
C ALA A 243 12.39 -12.79 -9.01
N LYS A 244 12.75 -11.78 -9.82
CA LYS A 244 12.65 -10.36 -9.44
C LYS A 244 11.21 -10.00 -9.07
N LYS A 245 10.24 -10.35 -9.91
CA LYS A 245 8.81 -10.08 -9.67
C LYS A 245 8.33 -10.73 -8.37
N MET A 246 8.58 -12.02 -8.20
CA MET A 246 8.15 -12.76 -7.02
C MET A 246 8.79 -12.22 -5.74
N ALA A 247 10.11 -11.96 -5.75
CA ALA A 247 10.81 -11.36 -4.61
C ALA A 247 10.22 -9.99 -4.23
N SER A 248 10.04 -9.11 -5.22
CA SER A 248 9.51 -7.76 -5.01
C SER A 248 8.09 -7.79 -4.43
N TRP A 249 7.21 -8.66 -4.96
CA TRP A 249 5.87 -8.88 -4.43
C TRP A 249 5.88 -9.40 -3.00
N LEU A 250 6.72 -10.38 -2.69
CA LEU A 250 6.78 -10.96 -1.35
C LEU A 250 7.32 -9.96 -0.31
N THR A 251 8.11 -8.97 -0.74
CA THR A 251 8.60 -7.92 0.16
C THR A 251 7.59 -6.78 0.32
N TYR A 252 7.12 -6.18 -0.78
CA TYR A 252 6.35 -4.92 -0.74
C TYR A 252 4.88 -5.05 -1.11
N ARG A 253 4.48 -6.21 -1.63
CA ARG A 253 3.08 -6.51 -1.96
C ARG A 253 2.53 -5.49 -2.97
N VAL A 254 1.28 -5.05 -2.80
CA VAL A 254 0.60 -4.12 -3.72
C VAL A 254 1.27 -2.74 -3.80
N LEU A 255 2.09 -2.37 -2.82
CA LEU A 255 2.85 -1.12 -2.86
C LEU A 255 3.85 -1.13 -4.02
N GLU A 256 4.37 -2.31 -4.37
CA GLU A 256 5.32 -2.48 -5.47
C GLU A 256 4.74 -2.02 -6.80
N PRO A 257 3.65 -2.60 -7.35
CA PRO A 257 3.14 -2.15 -8.64
C PRO A 257 2.59 -0.72 -8.59
N LEU A 258 1.95 -0.31 -7.48
CA LEU A 258 1.45 1.06 -7.32
C LEU A 258 2.59 2.09 -7.33
N SER A 259 3.82 1.70 -6.94
CA SER A 259 4.98 2.58 -6.99
C SER A 259 5.42 2.93 -8.42
N TYR A 260 4.99 2.20 -9.45
CA TYR A 260 5.33 2.48 -10.85
C TYR A 260 4.41 3.51 -11.49
N ASP A 261 3.27 3.82 -10.88
CA ASP A 261 2.40 4.86 -11.39
C ASP A 261 2.82 6.24 -10.88
N ASP A 262 3.44 7.05 -11.73
CA ASP A 262 3.86 8.42 -11.42
C ASP A 262 2.73 9.42 -11.27
N HIS A 263 1.50 9.03 -11.60
CA HIS A 263 0.31 9.84 -11.35
C HIS A 263 -0.24 9.68 -9.93
N ILE A 264 0.15 8.63 -9.19
CA ILE A 264 -0.27 8.44 -7.80
C ILE A 264 0.58 9.31 -6.86
N THR A 265 -0.08 10.10 -6.01
CA THR A 265 0.56 10.90 -4.96
C THR A 265 0.39 10.29 -3.57
N ASP A 266 -0.79 9.75 -3.27
CA ASP A 266 -1.12 9.18 -1.96
C ASP A 266 -1.94 7.89 -2.14
N ILE A 267 -1.83 6.96 -1.19
CA ILE A 267 -2.60 5.71 -1.16
C ILE A 267 -3.18 5.56 0.25
N TYR A 268 -4.46 5.24 0.35
CA TYR A 268 -5.14 5.02 1.62
C TYR A 268 -5.67 3.60 1.70
N ILE A 269 -5.33 2.91 2.79
CA ILE A 269 -5.91 1.62 3.17
C ILE A 269 -6.70 1.84 4.46
N PRO A 270 -8.01 2.12 4.35
CA PRO A 270 -8.84 2.43 5.50
C PRO A 270 -9.08 1.20 6.39
N ALA A 271 -9.33 1.45 7.67
CA ALA A 271 -9.74 0.44 8.64
C ALA A 271 -11.28 0.32 8.63
N PRO A 272 -11.87 -0.89 8.55
CA PRO A 272 -11.24 -2.21 8.39
C PRO A 272 -10.94 -2.50 6.91
N PRO A 273 -9.72 -2.99 6.60
CA PRO A 273 -9.25 -3.20 5.24
C PRO A 273 -10.02 -4.30 4.48
N GLU A 274 -10.73 -5.17 5.20
CA GLU A 274 -11.58 -6.20 4.59
C GLU A 274 -12.93 -5.67 4.08
N LEU A 275 -13.37 -4.52 4.61
CA LEU A 275 -14.69 -3.95 4.29
C LEU A 275 -14.61 -2.81 3.29
N GLN A 276 -13.42 -2.25 3.11
CA GLN A 276 -13.19 -1.05 2.33
C GLN A 276 -12.00 -1.27 1.38
N PRO A 277 -12.10 -0.81 0.12
CA PRO A 277 -11.01 -0.96 -0.83
C PRO A 277 -9.86 -0.02 -0.48
N ILE A 278 -8.71 -0.28 -1.10
CA ILE A 278 -7.63 0.69 -1.21
C ILE A 278 -8.11 1.85 -2.09
N TYR A 279 -7.78 3.06 -1.68
CA TYR A 279 -7.97 4.27 -2.47
C TYR A 279 -6.60 4.80 -2.92
N VAL A 280 -6.55 5.41 -4.09
CA VAL A 280 -5.37 6.11 -4.59
C VAL A 280 -5.76 7.57 -4.88
N VAL A 281 -4.87 8.50 -4.59
CA VAL A 281 -4.99 9.90 -5.03
C VAL A 281 -4.16 10.03 -6.30
N HIS A 282 -4.85 10.28 -7.40
CA HIS A 282 -4.30 10.45 -8.73
C HIS A 282 -4.22 11.94 -9.06
N ASP A 283 -3.13 12.40 -9.66
CA ASP A 283 -2.88 13.82 -9.91
C ASP A 283 -3.89 14.49 -10.87
N ARG A 284 -4.41 13.74 -11.86
CA ARG A 284 -5.50 14.18 -12.76
C ARG A 284 -6.92 13.89 -12.27
N TRP A 285 -7.14 12.75 -11.61
CA TRP A 285 -8.49 12.21 -11.34
C TRP A 285 -8.88 12.26 -9.85
N GLU A 286 -8.06 12.94 -9.04
CA GLU A 286 -8.22 13.05 -7.59
C GLU A 286 -8.33 11.66 -6.92
N THR A 287 -9.20 11.53 -5.92
CA THR A 287 -9.36 10.26 -5.20
C THR A 287 -10.09 9.25 -6.07
N CYS A 288 -9.45 8.12 -6.35
CA CYS A 288 -10.01 6.98 -7.06
C CYS A 288 -10.18 5.78 -6.12
N GLU A 289 -11.31 5.09 -6.23
CA GLU A 289 -11.56 3.80 -5.57
C GLU A 289 -10.89 2.69 -6.38
N THR A 290 -10.17 1.77 -5.75
CA THR A 290 -9.69 0.56 -6.42
C THR A 290 -10.62 -0.63 -6.14
N GLY A 291 -10.39 -1.75 -6.83
CA GLY A 291 -11.01 -3.03 -6.48
C GLY A 291 -10.22 -3.86 -5.47
N ILE A 292 -9.17 -3.31 -4.86
CA ILE A 292 -8.21 -4.08 -4.08
C ILE A 292 -8.56 -4.00 -2.60
N TYR A 293 -8.71 -5.14 -1.94
CA TYR A 293 -9.02 -5.25 -0.51
C TYR A 293 -7.97 -6.10 0.16
N TRP A 294 -7.60 -5.74 1.38
CA TRP A 294 -6.59 -6.44 2.16
C TRP A 294 -7.15 -7.02 3.44
N THR A 295 -6.32 -7.80 4.12
CA THR A 295 -6.69 -8.38 5.42
C THR A 295 -5.84 -7.76 6.50
N THR A 296 -6.42 -7.57 7.67
CA THR A 296 -5.76 -7.05 8.86
C THR A 296 -4.52 -7.87 9.21
N PRO A 297 -4.54 -9.23 9.24
CA PRO A 297 -3.34 -10.01 9.50
C PRO A 297 -2.20 -9.74 8.50
N ALA A 298 -2.52 -9.60 7.20
CA ALA A 298 -1.50 -9.31 6.18
C ALA A 298 -0.86 -7.92 6.41
N LEU A 299 -1.68 -6.91 6.69
CA LEU A 299 -1.22 -5.56 6.98
C LEU A 299 -0.41 -5.44 8.27
N LEU A 300 -0.83 -6.13 9.32
CA LEU A 300 -0.06 -6.20 10.56
C LEU A 300 1.30 -6.86 10.33
N GLY A 301 1.36 -7.95 9.55
CA GLY A 301 2.62 -8.61 9.20
C GLY A 301 3.57 -7.71 8.39
N ILE A 302 3.05 -6.89 7.48
CA ILE A 302 3.85 -5.88 6.77
C ILE A 302 4.37 -4.83 7.74
N GLY A 303 3.51 -4.31 8.63
CA GLY A 303 3.91 -3.33 9.65
C GLY A 303 5.01 -3.86 10.58
N GLU A 304 4.87 -5.10 11.07
CA GLU A 304 5.87 -5.75 11.92
C GLU A 304 7.21 -5.97 11.19
N THR A 305 7.14 -6.34 9.90
CA THR A 305 8.32 -6.49 9.05
C THR A 305 9.04 -5.16 8.87
N LEU A 306 8.31 -4.10 8.49
CA LEU A 306 8.86 -2.77 8.28
C LEU A 306 9.41 -2.17 9.58
N ALA A 307 8.70 -2.32 10.70
CA ALA A 307 9.17 -1.90 12.01
C ALA A 307 10.50 -2.57 12.37
N SER A 308 10.61 -3.89 12.17
CA SER A 308 11.85 -4.60 12.46
C SER A 308 13.01 -4.15 11.58
N ARG A 309 12.77 -3.73 10.32
CA ARG A 309 13.81 -3.25 9.42
C ARG A 309 14.46 -1.97 9.94
N ILE A 310 13.69 -1.11 10.59
CA ILE A 310 14.17 0.17 11.16
C ILE A 310 14.52 0.07 12.66
N GLY A 311 14.53 -1.14 13.25
CA GLY A 311 14.79 -1.34 14.67
C GLY A 311 13.69 -0.80 15.60
N ALA A 312 12.47 -0.64 15.08
CA ALA A 312 11.28 -0.23 15.82
C ALA A 312 10.38 -1.43 16.14
N ALA A 313 9.28 -1.17 16.86
CA ALA A 313 8.24 -2.16 17.14
C ALA A 313 6.88 -1.61 16.69
N PHE A 314 6.00 -2.50 16.23
CA PHE A 314 4.63 -2.20 15.82
C PHE A 314 3.68 -3.24 16.42
N ASP A 315 3.21 -2.96 17.63
CA ASP A 315 2.41 -3.87 18.46
C ASP A 315 1.31 -3.09 19.19
N GLU A 316 0.57 -3.72 20.11
CA GLU A 316 -0.51 -3.05 20.84
C GLU A 316 -0.01 -2.00 21.85
N VAL A 317 1.26 -2.05 22.24
CA VAL A 317 1.89 -1.05 23.11
C VAL A 317 2.39 0.14 22.29
N ARG A 318 2.89 -0.12 21.07
CA ARG A 318 3.31 0.88 20.08
C ARG A 318 2.48 0.74 18.80
N PRO A 319 1.22 1.23 18.82
CA PRO A 319 0.26 0.96 17.76
C PRO A 319 0.42 1.83 16.51
N GLN A 320 1.45 2.68 16.46
CA GLN A 320 1.71 3.59 15.35
C GLN A 320 3.13 3.36 14.83
N LEU A 321 3.28 3.34 13.51
CA LEU A 321 4.56 3.17 12.82
C LEU A 321 4.65 4.19 11.69
N ASP A 322 5.75 4.94 11.65
CA ASP A 322 6.14 5.81 10.52
C ASP A 322 7.42 5.24 9.92
N VAL A 323 7.40 4.93 8.62
CA VAL A 323 8.50 4.25 7.94
C VAL A 323 8.62 4.72 6.50
N GLU A 324 9.85 4.97 6.07
CA GLU A 324 10.18 5.26 4.68
C GLU A 324 10.68 3.98 3.99
N ILE A 325 10.28 3.81 2.73
CA ILE A 325 10.72 2.76 1.81
C ILE A 325 11.36 3.48 0.62
N PRO A 326 12.64 3.88 0.74
CA PRO A 326 13.32 4.72 -0.25
C PRO A 326 13.29 4.10 -1.66
N GLU A 327 13.48 2.79 -1.74
CA GLU A 327 13.48 2.06 -3.02
C GLU A 327 12.15 2.06 -3.77
N LEU A 328 11.02 2.32 -3.09
CA LEU A 328 9.71 2.55 -3.72
C LEU A 328 9.35 4.04 -3.79
N GLY A 329 10.16 4.92 -3.19
CA GLY A 329 9.84 6.33 -2.99
C GLY A 329 8.57 6.51 -2.16
N MET A 330 8.33 5.70 -1.13
CA MET A 330 7.10 5.75 -0.33
C MET A 330 7.37 5.99 1.15
N ARG A 331 6.57 6.85 1.79
CA ARG A 331 6.50 6.98 3.26
C ARG A 331 5.16 6.48 3.75
N LEU A 332 5.17 5.57 4.70
CA LEU A 332 3.99 4.91 5.22
C LEU A 332 3.78 5.30 6.68
N PHE A 333 2.54 5.64 7.00
CA PHE A 333 2.05 5.71 8.36
C PHE A 333 1.03 4.60 8.59
N LEU A 334 1.30 3.71 9.54
CA LEU A 334 0.40 2.63 9.93
C LEU A 334 -0.12 2.90 11.34
N SER A 335 -1.41 2.64 11.55
CA SER A 335 -2.02 2.67 12.87
C SER A 335 -2.90 1.46 13.10
N ARG A 336 -2.68 0.74 14.21
CA ARG A 336 -3.42 -0.47 14.62
C ARG A 336 -4.18 -0.27 15.92
N TYR A 337 -5.01 -1.25 16.30
CA TYR A 337 -5.55 -1.37 17.64
C TYR A 337 -4.41 -1.32 18.71
N PRO A 338 -4.56 -0.57 19.81
CA PRO A 338 -5.77 0.12 20.30
C PRO A 338 -6.00 1.55 19.81
N ALA A 339 -5.15 2.12 18.96
CA ALA A 339 -5.35 3.47 18.43
C ALA A 339 -6.44 3.55 17.34
N MET A 340 -6.88 2.40 16.82
CA MET A 340 -7.91 2.23 15.80
C MET A 340 -8.98 1.23 16.28
N TRP A 341 -9.98 0.94 15.43
CA TRP A 341 -11.01 -0.06 15.74
C TRP A 341 -10.40 -1.41 16.18
N PRO A 342 -11.09 -2.14 17.08
CA PRO A 342 -10.64 -3.47 17.51
C PRO A 342 -10.29 -4.37 16.33
N GLN A 343 -9.15 -5.06 16.44
CA GLN A 343 -8.67 -5.99 15.42
C GLN A 343 -8.61 -5.38 14.01
N SER A 344 -8.18 -4.13 13.91
CA SER A 344 -8.06 -3.42 12.64
C SER A 344 -6.74 -2.66 12.55
N VAL A 345 -6.38 -2.32 11.32
CA VAL A 345 -5.21 -1.52 10.96
C VAL A 345 -5.58 -0.62 9.79
N SER A 346 -5.04 0.59 9.79
CA SER A 346 -5.10 1.52 8.66
C SER A 346 -3.70 1.87 8.20
N VAL A 347 -3.57 2.20 6.92
CA VAL A 347 -2.31 2.65 6.32
C VAL A 347 -2.56 3.89 5.48
N SER A 348 -1.74 4.91 5.66
CA SER A 348 -1.64 6.05 4.76
C SER A 348 -0.24 6.04 4.14
N ILE A 349 -0.16 6.02 2.83
CA ILE A 349 1.11 6.07 2.10
C ILE A 349 1.17 7.38 1.33
N ARG A 350 2.28 8.09 1.45
CA ARG A 350 2.64 9.19 0.56
C ARG A 350 3.74 8.70 -0.38
N LYS A 351 3.48 8.84 -1.68
CA LYS A 351 4.45 8.53 -2.72
C LYS A 351 5.20 9.80 -3.12
N ARG A 352 6.52 9.72 -3.08
CA ARG A 352 7.43 10.68 -3.69
C ARG A 352 7.43 10.42 -5.20
N ARG A 353 7.35 11.52 -5.96
CA ARG A 353 7.51 11.49 -7.41
C ARG A 353 8.87 10.87 -7.77
N ARG A 354 8.98 10.13 -8.88
CA ARG A 354 10.26 9.54 -9.32
C ARG A 354 11.19 10.56 -10.00
N HIS A 355 10.60 11.51 -10.70
CA HIS A 355 11.28 12.49 -11.55
C HIS A 355 11.12 13.90 -11.01
N ALA A 356 12.17 14.71 -11.14
CA ALA A 356 12.16 16.12 -10.76
C ALA A 356 11.00 16.89 -11.41
N TRP A 357 10.47 17.86 -10.68
CA TRP A 357 9.53 18.83 -11.21
C TRP A 357 10.23 19.81 -12.16
N THR A 358 9.58 20.15 -13.27
CA THR A 358 10.13 21.07 -14.27
C THR A 358 9.11 22.16 -14.63
N GLN A 359 9.61 23.34 -15.03
CA GLN A 359 8.78 24.44 -15.50
C GLN A 359 7.84 24.01 -16.66
N PRO A 360 8.31 23.28 -17.70
CA PRO A 360 7.42 22.77 -18.75
C PRO A 360 6.27 21.90 -18.22
N LEU A 361 6.54 21.05 -17.23
CA LEU A 361 5.50 20.22 -16.61
C LEU A 361 4.47 21.05 -15.83
N PHE A 362 4.90 22.12 -15.16
CA PHE A 362 4.00 23.05 -14.48
C PHE A 362 3.10 23.78 -15.48
N ILE A 363 3.62 24.11 -16.66
CA ILE A 363 2.84 24.70 -17.76
C ILE A 363 1.82 23.69 -18.32
N ASP A 364 2.27 22.46 -18.59
CA ASP A 364 1.41 21.37 -19.08
C ASP A 364 0.23 21.09 -18.12
N ARG A 365 0.49 21.15 -16.82
CA ARG A 365 -0.53 20.99 -15.77
C ARG A 365 -1.36 22.24 -15.49
N GLY A 366 -1.13 23.33 -16.21
CA GLY A 366 -1.81 24.61 -15.97
C GLY A 366 -1.51 25.25 -14.62
N THR A 367 -0.48 24.79 -13.90
CA THR A 367 -0.03 25.38 -12.62
C THR A 367 0.62 26.74 -12.85
N LEU A 368 1.34 26.90 -13.96
CA LEU A 368 1.90 28.18 -14.41
C LEU A 368 1.49 28.46 -15.85
N THR A 369 1.25 29.73 -16.15
CA THR A 369 1.19 30.16 -17.55
C THR A 369 2.60 30.27 -18.13
N PRO A 370 2.79 30.17 -19.46
CA PRO A 370 4.11 30.39 -20.08
C PRO A 370 4.74 31.74 -19.73
N LEU A 371 3.91 32.78 -19.61
CA LEU A 371 4.34 34.12 -19.19
C LEU A 371 4.82 34.15 -17.74
N ALA A 372 4.05 33.55 -16.81
CA ALA A 372 4.44 33.48 -15.40
C ALA A 372 5.74 32.67 -15.22
N SER A 373 5.86 31.53 -15.93
CA SER A 373 7.06 30.71 -15.93
C SER A 373 8.28 31.51 -16.42
N SER A 374 8.16 32.20 -17.55
CA SER A 374 9.23 33.04 -18.11
C SER A 374 9.63 34.18 -17.16
N LEU A 375 8.67 34.83 -16.52
CA LEU A 375 8.91 35.90 -15.55
C LEU A 375 9.71 35.38 -14.35
N VAL A 376 9.25 34.28 -13.72
CA VAL A 376 9.92 33.70 -12.55
C VAL A 376 11.33 33.20 -12.93
N SER A 377 11.48 32.52 -14.06
CA SER A 377 12.79 32.06 -14.54
C SER A 377 13.77 33.21 -14.75
N ASN A 378 13.34 34.32 -15.37
CA ASN A 378 14.19 35.49 -15.55
C ASN A 378 14.57 36.15 -14.23
N ILE A 379 13.65 36.25 -13.26
CA ILE A 379 13.94 36.78 -11.92
C ILE A 379 15.05 35.96 -11.26
N ILE A 380 14.95 34.63 -11.27
CA ILE A 380 15.97 33.76 -10.66
C ILE A 380 17.33 33.88 -11.38
N ARG A 381 17.34 33.96 -12.71
CA ARG A 381 18.59 34.16 -13.49
C ARG A 381 19.31 35.46 -13.16
N THR A 382 18.60 36.48 -12.69
CA THR A 382 19.22 37.74 -12.24
C THR A 382 19.81 37.69 -10.83
N GLY A 383 19.74 36.55 -10.15
CA GLY A 383 20.23 36.37 -8.77
C GLY A 383 19.28 36.87 -7.69
N ALA A 384 18.03 37.18 -8.05
CA ALA A 384 17.03 37.65 -7.09
C ALA A 384 16.63 36.55 -6.10
N SER A 385 16.43 36.94 -4.84
CA SER A 385 15.85 36.05 -3.83
C SER A 385 14.34 36.00 -3.96
N ALA A 386 13.75 34.81 -3.83
CA ALA A 386 12.31 34.59 -3.94
C ALA A 386 11.78 33.68 -2.83
N PHE A 387 10.52 33.88 -2.44
CA PHE A 387 9.79 33.01 -1.52
C PHE A 387 8.58 32.40 -2.24
N VAL A 388 8.42 31.09 -2.12
CA VAL A 388 7.23 30.39 -2.59
C VAL A 388 6.31 30.15 -1.40
N ILE A 389 5.12 30.75 -1.42
CA ILE A 389 4.18 30.77 -0.29
C ILE A 389 2.88 30.08 -0.70
N GLY A 390 2.25 29.39 0.23
CA GLY A 390 1.00 28.67 0.00
C GLY A 390 0.69 27.67 1.11
N GLU A 391 -0.52 27.13 1.11
CA GLU A 391 -0.98 26.14 2.10
C GLU A 391 -0.23 24.81 1.99
N LYS A 392 -0.41 23.91 2.98
CA LYS A 392 0.14 22.55 2.90
C LYS A 392 -0.44 21.83 1.67
N GLY A 393 0.41 21.23 0.85
CA GLY A 393 -0.01 20.52 -0.37
C GLY A 393 -0.07 21.39 -1.65
N SER A 394 0.18 22.69 -1.58
CA SER A 394 0.16 23.61 -2.75
C SER A 394 1.40 23.56 -3.66
N ALA A 395 2.12 22.44 -3.70
CA ALA A 395 3.30 22.24 -4.56
C ALA A 395 4.48 23.23 -4.36
N LYS A 396 4.63 23.83 -3.16
CA LYS A 396 5.72 24.78 -2.87
C LYS A 396 7.12 24.23 -3.13
N THR A 397 7.45 23.08 -2.53
CA THR A 397 8.76 22.43 -2.72
C THR A 397 8.97 22.03 -4.17
N SER A 398 7.92 21.56 -4.84
CA SER A 398 7.92 21.25 -6.26
C SER A 398 8.23 22.47 -7.13
N GLN A 399 7.65 23.63 -6.82
CA GLN A 399 7.96 24.88 -7.52
C GLN A 399 9.41 25.29 -7.32
N ILE A 400 9.95 25.19 -6.09
CA ILE A 400 11.36 25.47 -5.79
C ILE A 400 12.28 24.59 -6.65
N GLU A 401 11.96 23.29 -6.76
CA GLU A 401 12.71 22.35 -7.59
C GLU A 401 12.76 22.77 -9.07
N THR A 402 11.65 23.28 -9.62
CA THR A 402 11.59 23.72 -11.02
C THR A 402 12.55 24.87 -11.35
N LEU A 403 13.05 25.58 -10.32
CA LEU A 403 13.92 26.75 -10.47
C LEU A 403 15.41 26.39 -10.42
N ILE A 404 15.77 25.17 -10.01
CA ILE A 404 17.17 24.70 -9.98
C ILE A 404 17.85 24.87 -11.37
N PRO A 405 17.20 24.51 -12.50
CA PRO A 405 17.78 24.74 -13.82
C PRO A 405 18.06 26.19 -14.18
N GLU A 406 17.34 27.13 -13.58
CA GLU A 406 17.50 28.58 -13.85
C GLU A 406 18.74 29.15 -13.18
N ILE A 407 19.22 28.51 -12.11
CA ILE A 407 20.49 28.84 -11.45
C ILE A 407 21.67 28.37 -12.32
N GLY A 408 21.56 27.18 -12.91
CA GLY A 408 22.57 26.59 -13.79
C GLY A 408 23.75 25.91 -13.06
N PRO A 409 24.47 25.01 -13.75
CA PRO A 409 25.44 24.09 -13.13
C PRO A 409 26.77 24.73 -12.71
N ASN A 410 27.04 25.97 -13.16
CA ASN A 410 28.28 26.66 -12.83
C ASN A 410 28.33 27.15 -11.39
N HIS A 411 27.16 27.36 -10.77
CA HIS A 411 27.02 27.86 -9.43
C HIS A 411 27.01 26.72 -8.39
N ARG A 412 27.48 27.04 -7.19
CA ARG A 412 27.32 26.20 -6.01
C ARG A 412 25.91 26.37 -5.48
N ILE A 413 25.22 25.27 -5.19
CA ILE A 413 23.84 25.27 -4.71
C ILE A 413 23.78 24.48 -3.40
N ILE A 414 23.24 25.09 -2.35
CA ILE A 414 23.07 24.48 -1.02
C ILE A 414 21.58 24.33 -0.74
N CYS A 415 21.12 23.09 -0.59
CA CYS A 415 19.73 22.73 -0.33
C CYS A 415 19.55 22.40 1.15
N TYR A 416 18.71 23.14 1.86
CA TYR A 416 18.37 22.90 3.25
C TYR A 416 17.00 22.25 3.35
N GLN A 417 16.96 21.02 3.87
CA GLN A 417 15.73 20.22 3.93
C GLN A 417 15.58 19.50 5.28
N ASP A 418 14.37 19.48 5.83
CA ASP A 418 14.03 18.62 6.98
C ASP A 418 13.85 17.15 6.52
N THR A 419 13.00 16.97 5.50
CA THR A 419 12.80 15.71 4.78
C THR A 419 13.32 15.84 3.34
N GLU A 420 13.98 14.80 2.83
CA GLU A 420 14.54 14.79 1.47
C GLU A 420 13.42 14.72 0.42
N GLU A 421 12.96 15.89 -0.02
CA GLU A 421 11.92 16.02 -1.07
C GLU A 421 12.49 16.34 -2.45
N LEU A 422 13.68 16.96 -2.54
CA LEU A 422 14.26 17.42 -3.81
C LEU A 422 15.06 16.29 -4.47
N HIS A 423 14.92 16.13 -5.78
CA HIS A 423 15.56 15.11 -6.61
C HIS A 423 17.00 15.51 -6.97
N LEU A 424 17.80 15.88 -5.96
CA LEU A 424 19.15 16.41 -6.13
C LEU A 424 20.08 15.45 -6.88
N GLU A 425 19.87 14.13 -6.73
CA GLU A 425 20.60 13.10 -7.45
C GLU A 425 20.42 13.19 -8.98
N GLU A 426 19.22 13.56 -9.44
CA GLU A 426 18.93 13.73 -10.86
C GLU A 426 19.70 14.92 -11.43
N PHE A 427 19.72 16.06 -10.72
CA PHE A 427 20.51 17.22 -11.12
C PHE A 427 22.02 16.97 -11.03
N SER A 428 22.49 16.25 -10.01
CA SER A 428 23.89 15.87 -9.88
C SER A 428 24.40 15.07 -11.10
N LYS A 429 23.58 14.12 -11.61
CA LYS A 429 23.87 13.38 -12.85
C LYS A 429 24.01 14.28 -14.09
N HIS A 430 23.43 15.48 -14.06
CA HIS A 430 23.51 16.49 -15.11
C HIS A 430 24.59 17.58 -14.85
N GLY A 431 25.48 17.37 -13.87
CA GLY A 431 26.64 18.23 -13.63
C GLY A 431 26.41 19.42 -12.69
N TYR A 432 25.28 19.46 -11.98
CA TYR A 432 25.02 20.51 -10.98
C TYR A 432 25.85 20.29 -9.71
N LYS A 433 26.38 21.37 -9.14
CA LYS A 433 27.18 21.35 -7.89
C LYS A 433 26.26 21.60 -6.69
N LEU A 434 25.69 20.52 -6.16
CA LEU A 434 24.65 20.56 -5.13
C LEU A 434 25.15 19.97 -3.81
N GLU A 435 24.78 20.60 -2.71
CA GLU A 435 24.99 20.10 -1.34
C GLU A 435 23.64 19.93 -0.66
N ASN A 436 23.37 18.74 -0.10
CA ASN A 436 22.16 18.47 0.67
C ASN A 436 22.44 18.60 2.16
N VAL A 437 21.82 19.58 2.80
CA VAL A 437 21.97 19.89 4.22
C VAL A 437 20.68 19.50 4.94
N ARG A 438 20.75 18.41 5.72
CA ARG A 438 19.63 17.95 6.51
C ARG A 438 19.47 18.77 7.79
N ILE A 439 18.28 19.34 7.98
CA ILE A 439 17.88 20.08 9.17
C ILE A 439 17.12 19.13 10.11
N ALA A 440 17.80 18.48 11.05
CA ALA A 440 17.13 17.58 12.00
C ALA A 440 16.26 18.33 13.05
N ASN A 441 16.58 19.59 13.35
CA ASN A 441 15.79 20.46 14.21
C ASN A 441 15.65 21.82 13.52
N PRO A 442 14.43 22.31 13.24
CA PRO A 442 14.20 23.62 12.63
C PRO A 442 14.90 24.78 13.34
N GLU A 443 15.10 24.69 14.66
CA GLU A 443 15.81 25.70 15.46
C GLU A 443 17.32 25.77 15.13
N HIS A 444 17.90 24.69 14.61
CA HIS A 444 19.31 24.64 14.21
C HIS A 444 19.58 25.23 12.82
N LEU A 445 18.53 25.56 12.06
CA LEU A 445 18.65 26.09 10.69
C LEU A 445 19.52 27.36 10.66
N GLN A 446 19.31 28.29 11.58
CA GLN A 446 20.11 29.53 11.65
C GLN A 446 21.60 29.23 11.81
N LYS A 447 21.96 28.34 12.74
CA LYS A 447 23.36 27.98 13.01
C LYS A 447 24.03 27.34 11.79
N GLN A 448 23.30 26.50 11.07
CA GLN A 448 23.81 25.92 9.83
C GLN A 448 23.95 26.97 8.74
N ILE A 449 22.98 27.87 8.58
CA ILE A 449 23.08 28.98 7.62
C ILE A 449 24.33 29.82 7.90
N ASP A 450 24.54 30.24 9.14
CA ASP A 450 25.70 31.05 9.52
C ASP A 450 27.04 30.33 9.31
N ALA A 451 27.07 29.00 9.42
CA ALA A 451 28.27 28.20 9.14
C ALA A 451 28.59 28.18 7.63
N PHE A 452 27.58 27.96 6.79
CA PHE A 452 27.74 27.88 5.34
C PHE A 452 28.03 29.23 4.68
N LEU A 453 27.63 30.35 5.31
CA LEU A 453 27.98 31.71 4.84
C LEU A 453 29.51 31.93 4.79
N ARG A 454 30.30 31.16 5.54
CA ARG A 454 31.77 31.21 5.51
C ARG A 454 32.37 30.44 4.33
N GLY A 455 31.57 29.61 3.67
CA GLY A 455 31.99 28.74 2.59
C GLY A 455 32.08 29.42 1.22
N GLY A 456 31.87 30.73 1.14
CA GLY A 456 31.87 31.48 -0.12
C GLY A 456 30.47 31.56 -0.77
N GLU A 457 30.45 32.01 -2.02
CA GLU A 457 29.21 32.25 -2.75
C GLU A 457 28.46 30.95 -3.08
N ALA A 458 27.15 30.96 -2.88
CA ALA A 458 26.26 29.85 -3.21
C ALA A 458 24.83 30.36 -3.43
N TYR A 459 24.00 29.60 -4.14
CA TYR A 459 22.56 29.74 -4.16
C TYR A 459 21.95 28.84 -3.08
N TRP A 460 20.94 29.34 -2.38
CA TRP A 460 20.40 28.73 -1.17
C TRP A 460 18.95 28.33 -1.42
N LEU A 461 18.66 27.04 -1.34
CA LEU A 461 17.31 26.49 -1.50
C LEU A 461 16.85 25.98 -0.14
N ILE A 462 16.01 26.76 0.54
CA ILE A 462 15.45 26.37 1.84
C ILE A 462 14.02 25.91 1.61
N THR A 463 13.77 24.60 1.75
CA THR A 463 12.46 24.04 1.37
C THR A 463 11.34 24.41 2.33
N GLU A 464 11.66 24.65 3.60
CA GLU A 464 10.67 25.04 4.59
C GLU A 464 11.25 25.94 5.68
N ILE A 465 10.52 27.01 6.01
CA ILE A 465 10.87 27.95 7.07
C ILE A 465 9.71 27.99 8.06
N ARG A 466 9.89 27.38 9.24
CA ARG A 466 8.86 27.26 10.28
C ARG A 466 9.08 28.17 11.51
N ALA A 467 10.23 28.84 11.59
CA ALA A 467 10.62 29.67 12.74
C ALA A 467 10.96 31.10 12.30
N ILE A 468 10.66 32.09 13.15
CA ILE A 468 10.89 33.50 12.84
C ILE A 468 12.39 33.83 12.79
N GLU A 469 13.20 33.14 13.58
CA GLU A 469 14.65 33.20 13.59
C GLU A 469 15.23 32.74 12.26
N ALA A 470 14.65 31.68 11.67
CA ALA A 470 15.04 31.19 10.36
C ALA A 470 14.69 32.17 9.23
N VAL A 471 13.57 32.89 9.32
CA VAL A 471 13.24 33.98 8.39
C VAL A 471 14.30 35.09 8.47
N LYS A 472 14.65 35.53 9.69
CA LYS A 472 15.67 36.57 9.90
C LYS A 472 17.05 36.14 9.37
N ALA A 473 17.46 34.91 9.63
CA ALA A 473 18.71 34.35 9.14
C ALA A 473 18.76 34.31 7.60
N THR A 474 17.67 33.86 6.97
CA THR A 474 17.54 33.78 5.51
C THR A 474 17.59 35.16 4.85
N LEU A 475 16.83 36.13 5.37
CA LEU A 475 16.87 37.51 4.87
C LEU A 475 18.22 38.18 5.13
N GLY A 476 18.84 37.92 6.28
CA GLY A 476 20.19 38.41 6.59
C GLY A 476 21.28 37.79 5.72
N ALA A 477 21.11 36.57 5.22
CA ALA A 477 21.98 35.95 4.23
C ALA A 477 21.80 36.61 2.84
N ALA A 478 20.55 36.77 2.39
CA ALA A 478 20.23 37.43 1.13
C ALA A 478 20.75 38.88 1.06
N ALA A 479 20.56 39.65 2.13
CA ALA A 479 21.06 41.04 2.21
C ALA A 479 22.59 41.13 2.14
N ARG A 480 23.31 40.13 2.68
CA ARG A 480 24.79 40.07 2.64
C ARG A 480 25.33 39.71 1.26
N GLN A 481 24.58 38.96 0.45
CA GLN A 481 24.94 38.70 -0.95
C GLN A 481 24.79 39.95 -1.83
N VAL A 482 23.74 40.73 -1.63
CA VAL A 482 23.51 42.00 -2.38
C VAL A 482 24.57 43.06 -2.06
N ALA A 483 25.16 43.04 -0.86
CA ALA A 483 26.17 44.01 -0.43
C ALA A 483 27.57 43.78 -1.05
N ASN A 484 27.82 42.63 -1.68
CA ASN A 484 29.04 42.34 -2.43
C ASN A 484 28.68 42.09 -3.90
N PRO A 485 28.38 43.14 -4.69
CA PRO A 485 28.28 42.98 -6.14
C PRO A 485 29.65 42.56 -6.69
N SER A 486 29.63 41.59 -7.60
CA SER A 486 30.81 41.06 -8.31
C SER A 486 31.48 42.11 -9.20
#